data_AF-A0A2E3ULX1-F1
#
_entry.id   AF-A0A2E3ULX1-F1
#
_cell.length_a   1.000
_cell.length_b   1.000
_cell.length_c   1.000
_cell.angle_alpha   90.00
_cell.angle_beta   90.00
_cell.angle_gamma   90.00
#
_symmetry.space_group_name_H-M   'P 1'
#
loop_
_entity.id
_entity.type
_entity.pdbx_description
1 polymer ?
#
loop_
_entity_poly.entity_id
_entity_poly.type
_entity_poly.pdbx_seq_one_letter_code
_entity_poly.pdbx_strand_id
1 'polypeptide(L)'
;MPISMTDIRLQARMGDRRVAKSLAEAQQNRLTTAFLCHSHQDRDLVQGLINLLTRAGWHVYVDWMDNSMPSKPNRTTADKIKKRIRELDYFLFLATSNSVSSRWCPWEIGYADPYKYPEKLLIIPTREGTVTHGNEYLDLYRRIDVRTDGSFAAVDPGSLYGTDLRNLR
;
A
#
# COMPACT_ATOMS: atom_id res chain seq x y z
N MET A 1 -11.37 11.31 -0.16
CA MET A 1 -12.30 10.27 -0.65
C MET A 1 -11.53 8.99 -0.95
N PRO A 2 -12.16 7.80 -0.86
CA PRO A 2 -11.58 6.55 -1.33
C PRO A 2 -11.16 6.61 -2.80
N ILE A 3 -10.09 5.89 -3.14
CA ILE A 3 -9.53 5.91 -4.49
C ILE A 3 -10.38 5.02 -5.41
N SER A 4 -10.74 5.51 -6.59
CA SER A 4 -11.46 4.74 -7.61
C SER A 4 -10.57 3.62 -8.17
N MET A 5 -11.09 2.38 -8.17
CA MET A 5 -10.38 1.24 -8.78
C MET A 5 -10.18 1.44 -10.28
N THR A 6 -11.13 2.07 -10.97
CA THR A 6 -10.99 2.44 -12.39
C THR A 6 -9.84 3.40 -12.61
N ASP A 7 -9.72 4.42 -11.75
CA ASP A 7 -8.65 5.42 -11.87
C ASP A 7 -7.29 4.77 -11.63
N ILE A 8 -7.18 3.90 -10.63
CA ILE A 8 -5.96 3.11 -10.37
C ILE A 8 -5.57 2.29 -11.62
N ARG A 9 -6.52 1.55 -12.21
CA ARG A 9 -6.27 0.72 -13.41
C ARG A 9 -5.80 1.55 -14.60
N LEU A 10 -6.31 2.77 -14.78
CA LEU A 10 -5.83 3.69 -15.84
C LEU A 10 -4.35 4.05 -15.65
N GLN A 11 -3.89 4.18 -14.40
CA GLN A 11 -2.49 4.50 -14.10
C GLN A 11 -1.54 3.36 -14.39
N ALA A 12 -2.01 2.11 -14.35
CA ALA A 12 -1.19 0.94 -14.72
C ALA A 12 -0.75 0.99 -16.19
N ARG A 13 -1.53 1.66 -17.06
CA ARG A 13 -1.26 1.78 -18.50
C ARG A 13 -0.32 2.94 -18.84
N MET A 14 -0.09 3.86 -17.92
CA MET A 14 0.82 4.98 -18.14
C MET A 14 2.25 4.49 -17.96
N GLY A 15 3.03 4.51 -19.05
CA GLY A 15 4.35 3.89 -19.16
C GLY A 15 5.43 4.39 -18.18
N ASP A 16 6.54 3.66 -18.25
CA ASP A 16 7.65 3.55 -17.32
C ASP A 16 8.18 4.91 -16.78
N ARG A 17 8.13 5.07 -15.46
CA ARG A 17 8.81 6.17 -14.74
C ARG A 17 10.07 5.62 -14.10
N ARG A 18 11.06 6.48 -13.85
CA ARG A 18 12.26 6.13 -13.06
C ARG A 18 11.85 5.65 -11.66
N VAL A 19 11.64 4.34 -11.52
CA VAL A 19 11.40 3.64 -10.27
C VAL A 19 12.76 3.18 -9.74
N ALA A 20 13.02 3.41 -8.45
CA ALA A 20 14.19 2.83 -7.81
C ALA A 20 14.13 1.29 -7.93
N LYS A 21 15.20 0.67 -8.42
CA LYS A 21 15.26 -0.77 -8.70
C LYS A 21 15.54 -1.61 -7.46
N SER A 22 15.93 -0.96 -6.37
CA SER A 22 16.25 -1.61 -5.10
C SER A 22 15.97 -0.70 -3.91
N LEU A 23 15.87 -1.30 -2.72
CA LEU A 23 15.76 -0.56 -1.46
C LEU A 23 16.96 0.37 -1.24
N ALA A 24 18.18 -0.06 -1.58
CA ALA A 24 19.38 0.77 -1.44
C ALA A 24 19.33 2.02 -2.34
N GLU A 25 18.89 1.86 -3.58
CA GLU A 25 18.69 3.00 -4.50
C GLU A 25 17.56 3.93 -4.01
N ALA A 26 16.47 3.36 -3.47
CA ALA A 26 15.39 4.15 -2.89
C ALA A 26 15.88 5.00 -1.71
N GLN A 27 16.69 4.42 -0.82
CA GLN A 27 17.29 5.12 0.31
C GLN A 27 18.28 6.21 -0.15
N GLN A 28 19.12 5.92 -1.15
CA GLN A 28 20.05 6.90 -1.72
C GLN A 28 19.30 8.11 -2.31
N ASN A 29 18.17 7.85 -2.97
CA ASN A 29 17.28 8.88 -3.52
C ASN A 29 16.33 9.49 -2.49
N ARG A 30 16.44 9.11 -1.21
CA ARG A 30 15.60 9.58 -0.09
C ARG A 30 14.09 9.42 -0.36
N LEU A 31 13.73 8.32 -1.01
CA LEU A 31 12.33 7.93 -1.22
C LEU A 31 11.76 7.33 0.06
N THR A 32 10.48 7.59 0.32
CA THR A 32 9.74 6.92 1.39
C THR A 32 9.48 5.47 0.99
N THR A 33 9.80 4.50 1.86
CA THR A 33 9.68 3.09 1.51
C THR A 33 8.46 2.45 2.15
N ALA A 34 7.79 1.53 1.44
CA ALA A 34 6.56 0.93 1.93
C ALA A 34 6.42 -0.55 1.55
N PHE A 35 5.96 -1.35 2.49
CA PHE A 35 5.43 -2.69 2.21
C PHE A 35 3.96 -2.57 1.80
N LEU A 36 3.57 -3.14 0.66
CA LEU A 36 2.17 -3.17 0.22
C LEU A 36 1.53 -4.54 0.45
N CYS A 37 0.66 -4.61 1.45
CA CYS A 37 -0.24 -5.72 1.70
C CYS A 37 -1.43 -5.66 0.73
N HIS A 38 -1.65 -6.75 -0.01
CA HIS A 38 -2.65 -6.84 -1.07
C HIS A 38 -2.98 -8.31 -1.39
N SER A 39 -4.09 -8.56 -2.08
CA SER A 39 -4.40 -9.87 -2.66
C SER A 39 -3.69 -10.07 -4.00
N HIS A 40 -3.17 -11.28 -4.23
CA HIS A 40 -2.56 -11.66 -5.52
C HIS A 40 -3.53 -11.54 -6.71
N GLN A 41 -4.85 -11.52 -6.44
CA GLN A 41 -5.89 -11.35 -7.46
C GLN A 41 -6.00 -9.90 -7.97
N ASP A 42 -5.39 -8.93 -7.27
CA ASP A 42 -5.53 -7.49 -7.55
C ASP A 42 -4.32 -6.93 -8.33
N ARG A 43 -3.73 -7.73 -9.22
CA ARG A 43 -2.45 -7.40 -9.88
C ARG A 43 -2.46 -6.13 -10.71
N ASP A 44 -3.54 -5.90 -11.44
CA ASP A 44 -3.74 -4.70 -12.22
C ASP A 44 -3.84 -3.44 -11.34
N LEU A 45 -4.54 -3.54 -10.20
CA LEU A 45 -4.69 -2.46 -9.23
C LEU A 45 -3.36 -2.12 -8.57
N VAL A 46 -2.62 -3.14 -8.13
CA VAL A 46 -1.32 -2.95 -7.49
C VAL A 46 -0.36 -2.23 -8.42
N GLN A 47 -0.29 -2.62 -9.70
CA GLN A 47 0.58 -1.95 -10.66
C GLN A 47 0.22 -0.46 -10.83
N GLY A 48 -1.07 -0.14 -10.92
CA GLY A 48 -1.53 1.24 -11.00
C GLY A 48 -1.21 2.06 -9.75
N LEU A 49 -1.34 1.43 -8.58
CA LEU A 49 -1.05 2.05 -7.30
C LEU A 49 0.45 2.32 -7.12
N ILE A 50 1.32 1.38 -7.50
CA ILE A 50 2.78 1.59 -7.51
C ILE A 50 3.13 2.83 -8.35
N ASN A 51 2.52 2.97 -9.53
CA ASN A 51 2.77 4.13 -10.39
C ASN A 51 2.33 5.45 -9.73
N LEU A 52 1.22 5.43 -8.99
CA LEU A 52 0.74 6.59 -8.23
C LEU A 52 1.67 6.96 -7.08
N LEU A 53 2.06 5.99 -6.27
CA LEU A 53 2.93 6.20 -5.11
C LEU A 53 4.35 6.61 -5.54
N THR A 54 4.88 6.03 -6.62
CA THR A 54 6.19 6.42 -7.18
C THR A 54 6.21 7.90 -7.56
N ARG A 55 5.14 8.42 -8.18
CA ARG A 55 5.02 9.86 -8.47
C ARG A 55 4.99 10.74 -7.23
N ALA A 56 4.54 10.21 -6.10
CA ALA A 56 4.54 10.89 -4.83
C ALA A 56 5.89 10.77 -4.08
N GLY A 57 6.89 10.13 -4.67
CA GLY A 57 8.22 9.96 -4.05
C GLY A 57 8.36 8.69 -3.21
N TRP A 58 7.54 7.67 -3.45
CA TRP A 58 7.54 6.43 -2.68
C TRP A 58 8.15 5.25 -3.46
N HIS A 59 8.87 4.39 -2.77
CA HIS A 59 9.30 3.08 -3.26
C HIS A 59 8.46 1.99 -2.60
N VAL A 60 7.71 1.24 -3.40
CA VAL A 60 6.74 0.26 -2.90
C VAL A 60 7.25 -1.14 -3.17
N TYR A 61 7.39 -1.92 -2.11
CA TYR A 61 7.72 -3.33 -2.15
C TYR A 61 6.45 -4.18 -2.21
N VAL A 62 6.45 -5.18 -3.11
CA VAL A 62 5.37 -6.14 -3.31
C VAL A 62 5.99 -7.54 -3.34
N ASP A 63 5.38 -8.49 -2.63
CA ASP A 63 5.94 -9.83 -2.42
C ASP A 63 6.14 -10.64 -3.72
N TRP A 64 5.23 -10.58 -4.70
CA TRP A 64 5.42 -11.27 -5.98
C TRP A 64 6.59 -10.73 -6.82
N MET A 65 7.12 -9.54 -6.49
CA MET A 65 8.25 -8.96 -7.21
C MET A 65 9.57 -9.53 -6.69
N ASP A 66 9.54 -10.22 -5.55
CA ASP A 66 10.69 -10.91 -4.97
C ASP A 66 10.77 -12.34 -5.51
N ASN A 67 11.63 -12.53 -6.52
CA ASN A 67 11.92 -13.82 -7.14
C ASN A 67 12.43 -14.89 -6.16
N SER A 68 12.81 -14.52 -4.93
CA SER A 68 13.23 -15.47 -3.90
C SER A 68 12.05 -16.07 -3.12
N MET A 69 10.82 -15.60 -3.34
CA MET A 69 9.65 -16.11 -2.63
C MET A 69 9.30 -17.55 -3.07
N PRO A 70 8.94 -18.44 -2.12
CA PRO A 70 8.41 -19.77 -2.45
C PRO A 70 7.11 -19.67 -3.25
N SER A 71 6.87 -20.63 -4.15
CA SER A 71 5.63 -20.69 -4.97
C SER A 71 4.35 -20.93 -4.16
N LYS A 72 4.48 -21.50 -2.97
CA LYS A 72 3.39 -21.64 -1.99
C LYS A 72 3.79 -21.00 -0.67
N PRO A 73 2.95 -20.15 -0.06
CA PRO A 73 3.25 -19.53 1.21
C PRO A 73 3.58 -20.56 2.30
N ASN A 74 4.73 -20.38 2.94
CA ASN A 74 5.21 -21.25 4.01
C ASN A 74 5.94 -20.42 5.09
N ARG A 75 6.63 -21.08 6.03
CA ARG A 75 7.37 -20.41 7.10
C ARG A 75 8.43 -19.43 6.56
N THR A 76 9.14 -19.80 5.50
CA THR A 76 10.12 -18.93 4.84
C THR A 76 9.45 -17.69 4.24
N THR A 77 8.27 -17.84 3.62
CA THR A 77 7.47 -16.70 3.14
C THR A 77 7.10 -15.77 4.30
N ALA A 78 6.61 -16.32 5.41
CA ALA A 78 6.26 -15.54 6.59
C ALA A 78 7.47 -14.78 7.15
N ASP A 79 8.63 -15.43 7.27
CA ASP A 79 9.85 -14.78 7.79
C ASP A 79 10.34 -13.65 6.88
N LYS A 80 10.24 -13.81 5.56
CA LYS A 80 10.55 -12.76 4.59
C LYS A 80 9.60 -11.58 4.67
N ILE A 81 8.29 -11.84 4.73
CA ILE A 81 7.27 -10.78 4.90
C ILE A 81 7.54 -10.00 6.18
N LYS A 82 7.70 -10.70 7.31
CA LYS A 82 8.00 -10.08 8.60
C LYS A 82 9.26 -9.21 8.57
N LYS A 83 10.31 -9.68 7.90
CA LYS A 83 11.55 -8.92 7.72
C LYS A 83 11.30 -7.64 6.93
N ARG A 84 10.60 -7.72 5.79
CA ARG A 84 10.29 -6.56 4.93
C ARG A 84 9.40 -5.55 5.61
N ILE A 85 8.37 -5.99 6.34
CA ILE A 85 7.51 -5.10 7.13
C ILE A 85 8.35 -4.29 8.13
N ARG A 86 9.33 -4.91 8.80
CA ARG A 86 10.19 -4.21 9.76
C ARG A 86 11.21 -3.28 9.10
N GLU A 87 11.76 -3.68 7.95
CA GLU A 87 12.81 -2.92 7.24
C GLU A 87 12.29 -1.64 6.56
N LEU A 88 11.09 -1.68 5.99
CA LEU A 88 10.52 -0.57 5.22
C LEU A 88 9.85 0.44 6.14
N ASP A 89 9.73 1.70 5.74
CA ASP A 89 9.22 2.76 6.62
C ASP A 89 7.74 2.54 6.96
N TYR A 90 6.91 2.40 5.93
CA TYR A 90 5.45 2.29 6.04
C TYR A 90 4.93 0.88 5.72
N PHE A 91 3.77 0.56 6.28
CA PHE A 91 2.91 -0.54 5.87
C PHE A 91 1.64 0.02 5.24
N LEU A 92 1.35 -0.41 4.02
CA LEU A 92 0.19 0.01 3.26
C LEU A 92 -0.73 -1.19 3.07
N PHE A 93 -2.01 -1.03 3.35
CA PHE A 93 -3.02 -2.06 3.09
C PHE A 93 -3.94 -1.62 1.96
N LEU A 94 -3.93 -2.34 0.84
CA LEU A 94 -4.87 -2.11 -0.26
C LEU A 94 -6.22 -2.74 0.07
N ALA A 95 -7.19 -1.93 0.50
CA ALA A 95 -8.50 -2.44 0.88
C ALA A 95 -9.37 -2.70 -0.37
N THR A 96 -9.47 -3.97 -0.73
CA THR A 96 -10.34 -4.54 -1.76
C THR A 96 -11.15 -5.69 -1.16
N SER A 97 -12.23 -6.12 -1.81
CA SER A 97 -12.97 -7.34 -1.42
C SER A 97 -12.05 -8.57 -1.34
N ASN A 98 -11.10 -8.69 -2.28
CA ASN A 98 -10.14 -9.78 -2.34
C ASN A 98 -9.13 -9.75 -1.19
N SER A 99 -8.63 -8.57 -0.81
CA SER A 99 -7.68 -8.42 0.29
C SER A 99 -8.34 -8.68 1.64
N VAL A 100 -9.58 -8.23 1.83
CA VAL A 100 -10.36 -8.50 3.06
C VAL A 100 -10.71 -9.99 3.18
N SER A 101 -10.99 -10.67 2.05
CA SER A 101 -11.30 -12.10 2.04
C SER A 101 -10.07 -13.01 2.15
N SER A 102 -8.86 -12.45 2.02
CA SER A 102 -7.60 -13.19 2.14
C SER A 102 -7.35 -13.61 3.59
N ARG A 103 -6.77 -14.80 3.79
CA ARG A 103 -6.25 -15.21 5.11
C ARG A 103 -4.90 -14.57 5.44
N TRP A 104 -4.13 -14.19 4.42
CA TRP A 104 -2.79 -13.64 4.59
C TRP A 104 -2.81 -12.14 4.89
N CYS A 105 -3.65 -11.36 4.20
CA CYS A 105 -3.62 -9.90 4.34
C CYS A 105 -4.00 -9.43 5.77
N PRO A 106 -5.04 -9.96 6.43
CA PRO A 106 -5.30 -9.65 7.84
C PRO A 106 -4.20 -10.13 8.78
N TRP A 107 -3.54 -11.25 8.49
CA TRP A 107 -2.39 -11.72 9.25
C TRP A 107 -1.19 -10.76 9.13
N GLU A 108 -0.95 -10.21 7.93
CA GLU A 108 0.09 -9.20 7.69
C GLU A 108 -0.21 -7.90 8.43
N ILE A 109 -1.46 -7.41 8.43
CA ILE A 109 -1.88 -6.27 9.26
C ILE A 109 -1.59 -6.56 10.73
N GLY A 110 -2.06 -7.69 11.25
CA GLY A 110 -1.89 -8.03 12.66
C GLY A 110 -0.43 -8.12 13.09
N TYR A 111 0.47 -8.56 12.19
CA TYR A 111 1.90 -8.51 12.43
C TYR A 111 2.48 -7.08 12.35
N ALA A 112 2.01 -6.26 11.41
CA ALA A 112 2.52 -4.90 11.18
C ALA A 112 2.11 -3.91 12.28
N ASP A 113 0.92 -4.07 12.85
CA ASP A 113 0.32 -3.19 13.85
C ASP A 113 1.30 -2.77 14.97
N PRO A 114 1.90 -3.69 15.75
CA PRO A 114 2.80 -3.31 16.86
C PRO A 114 4.08 -2.58 16.44
N TYR A 115 4.42 -2.55 15.15
CA TYR A 115 5.63 -1.90 14.64
C TYR A 115 5.36 -0.60 13.87
N LYS A 116 4.13 -0.41 13.39
CA LYS A 116 3.78 0.64 12.42
C LYS A 116 2.65 1.54 12.89
N TYR A 117 1.77 1.05 13.74
CA TYR A 117 0.72 1.87 14.33
C TYR A 117 1.31 2.93 15.29
N PRO A 118 0.70 4.13 15.40
CA PRO A 118 -0.42 4.64 14.60
C PRO A 118 -0.01 5.35 13.30
N GLU A 119 1.26 5.74 13.18
CA GLU A 119 1.66 6.74 12.19
C GLU A 119 1.98 6.15 10.82
N LYS A 120 2.54 4.95 10.78
CA LYS A 120 3.15 4.34 9.59
C LYS A 120 2.38 3.15 9.03
N LEU A 121 1.21 2.83 9.60
CA LEU A 121 0.25 1.87 9.05
C LEU A 121 -0.89 2.65 8.40
N LEU A 122 -1.00 2.56 7.07
CA LEU A 122 -1.99 3.31 6.29
C LEU A 122 -2.89 2.35 5.50
N ILE A 123 -4.19 2.65 5.48
CA ILE A 123 -5.17 1.94 4.67
C ILE A 123 -5.39 2.69 3.37
N ILE A 124 -5.49 1.97 2.26
CA ILE A 124 -5.81 2.53 0.94
C ILE A 124 -7.22 2.03 0.60
N PRO A 125 -8.27 2.74 1.07
CA PRO A 125 -9.64 2.40 0.75
C PRO A 125 -9.89 2.56 -0.75
N THR A 126 -10.51 1.56 -1.36
CA THR A 126 -10.87 1.60 -2.77
C THR A 126 -12.37 1.64 -2.97
N ARG A 127 -12.83 2.16 -4.11
CA ARG A 127 -14.24 2.14 -4.50
C ARG A 127 -14.44 1.59 -5.91
N GLU A 128 -15.52 0.84 -6.07
CA GLU A 128 -16.04 0.34 -7.35
C GLU A 128 -17.51 0.73 -7.45
N GLY A 129 -17.82 1.69 -8.35
CA GLY A 129 -19.16 2.30 -8.41
C GLY A 129 -19.53 2.99 -7.10
N THR A 130 -20.63 2.54 -6.47
CA THR A 130 -21.11 3.02 -5.16
C THR A 130 -20.57 2.20 -3.99
N VAL A 131 -19.88 1.09 -4.24
CA VAL A 131 -19.34 0.22 -3.21
C VAL A 131 -17.96 0.72 -2.81
N THR A 132 -17.75 0.92 -1.51
CA THR A 132 -16.43 1.18 -0.94
C THR A 132 -15.95 -0.08 -0.25
N HIS A 133 -14.71 -0.45 -0.53
CA HIS A 133 -14.05 -1.59 0.09
C HIS A 133 -13.26 -1.13 1.32
N GLY A 134 -13.58 -1.77 2.44
CA GLY A 134 -13.07 -1.50 3.78
C GLY A 134 -13.72 -2.49 4.75
N ASN A 135 -13.26 -2.51 6.00
CA ASN A 135 -13.84 -3.29 7.09
C ASN A 135 -13.84 -2.39 8.32
N GLU A 136 -14.76 -2.60 9.26
CA GLU A 136 -14.93 -1.77 10.48
C GLU A 136 -13.59 -1.55 11.20
N TYR A 137 -12.79 -2.61 11.35
CA TYR A 137 -11.49 -2.51 12.03
C TYR A 137 -10.44 -1.70 11.23
N LEU A 138 -10.61 -1.55 9.91
CA LEU A 138 -9.70 -0.75 9.09
C LEU A 138 -9.89 0.76 9.32
N ASP A 139 -11.08 1.18 9.77
CA ASP A 139 -11.38 2.58 10.07
C ASP A 139 -10.62 3.09 11.32
N LEU A 140 -10.01 2.19 12.08
CA LEU A 140 -9.13 2.50 13.22
C LEU A 140 -7.79 3.12 12.79
N TYR A 141 -7.41 2.97 11.54
CA TYR A 141 -6.11 3.38 11.01
C TYR A 141 -6.22 4.63 10.12
N ARG A 142 -5.10 5.32 9.97
CA ARG A 142 -4.99 6.42 9.00
C ARG A 142 -5.23 5.87 7.60
N ARG A 143 -5.84 6.67 6.73
CA ARG A 143 -6.15 6.26 5.35
C ARG A 143 -5.52 7.17 4.32
N ILE A 144 -5.20 6.63 3.15
CA ILE A 144 -4.80 7.39 1.98
C ILE A 144 -6.04 7.70 1.15
N ASP A 145 -6.38 8.98 1.10
CA ASP A 145 -7.49 9.51 0.33
C ASP A 145 -7.00 10.29 -0.88
N VAL A 146 -7.79 10.26 -1.95
CA VAL A 146 -7.64 11.22 -3.06
C VAL A 146 -8.34 12.53 -2.72
N ARG A 147 -7.65 13.64 -2.99
CA ARG A 147 -8.16 15.02 -2.91
C ARG A 147 -8.79 15.44 -4.24
N THR A 148 -9.54 16.55 -4.21
CA THR A 148 -10.23 17.10 -5.40
C THR A 148 -9.28 17.55 -6.51
N ASP A 149 -8.05 17.91 -6.17
CA ASP A 149 -6.98 18.27 -7.11
C ASP A 149 -6.23 17.04 -7.67
N GLY A 150 -6.65 15.83 -7.31
CA GLY A 150 -6.00 14.58 -7.71
C GLY A 150 -4.74 14.24 -6.92
N SER A 151 -4.33 15.06 -5.95
CA SER A 151 -3.28 14.71 -5.00
C SER A 151 -3.77 13.67 -3.99
N PHE A 152 -2.83 13.03 -3.30
CA PHE A 152 -3.15 12.04 -2.27
C PHE A 152 -2.74 12.57 -0.89
N ALA A 153 -3.55 12.27 0.11
CA ALA A 153 -3.31 12.66 1.49
C ALA A 153 -3.47 11.49 2.45
N ALA A 154 -2.63 11.42 3.47
CA ALA A 154 -2.87 10.58 4.63
C ALA A 154 -3.77 11.33 5.62
N VAL A 155 -4.93 10.76 5.89
CA VAL A 155 -6.01 11.32 6.70
C VAL A 155 -6.17 10.48 7.95
N ASP A 156 -6.21 11.13 9.10
CA ASP A 156 -6.36 10.44 10.38
C ASP A 156 -7.79 9.89 10.56
N PRO A 157 -7.98 8.85 11.41
CA PRO A 157 -9.30 8.35 11.76
C PRO A 157 -10.23 9.49 12.22
N GLY A 158 -11.45 9.55 11.67
CA GLY A 158 -12.42 10.60 11.99
C GLY A 158 -12.12 12.00 11.44
N SER A 159 -10.96 12.22 10.79
CA SER A 159 -10.61 13.52 10.20
C SER A 159 -11.10 13.66 8.75
N LEU A 160 -11.35 14.90 8.35
CA LEU A 160 -11.58 15.32 6.96
C LEU A 160 -10.33 15.89 6.29
N TYR A 161 -9.31 16.24 7.08
CA TYR A 161 -8.06 16.84 6.62
C TYR A 161 -6.90 15.88 6.82
N GLY A 162 -5.95 15.91 5.88
CA GLY A 162 -4.80 15.03 5.92
C GLY A 162 -3.55 15.67 5.33
N THR A 163 -2.41 15.11 5.69
CA THR A 163 -1.08 15.53 5.22
C THR A 163 -0.84 15.01 3.82
N ASP A 164 -0.28 15.84 2.94
CA ASP A 164 0.09 15.42 1.60
C ASP A 164 1.09 14.25 1.65
N LEU A 165 0.88 13.23 0.82
CA LEU A 165 1.75 12.04 0.78
C LEU A 165 3.21 12.36 0.44
N ARG A 166 3.48 13.46 -0.26
CA ARG A 166 4.85 13.93 -0.57
C ARG A 166 5.56 14.52 0.64
N ASN A 167 4.80 14.90 1.67
CA ASN A 167 5.29 15.51 2.90
C ASN A 167 5.41 14.49 4.04
N LEU A 168 4.91 13.26 3.85
CA LEU A 168 5.16 12.16 4.78
C LEU A 168 6.61 11.67 4.62
N ARG A 169 7.37 11.74 5.71
CA ARG A 169 8.74 11.20 5.83
C ARG A 169 8.83 10.29 7.04
#